data_AF-A0A820T9E9-F1
#
_entry.id   AF-A0A820T9E9-F1
#
_cell.length_a   1.000
_cell.length_b   1.000
_cell.length_c   1.000
_cell.angle_alpha   90.00
_cell.angle_beta   90.00
_cell.angle_gamma   90.00
#
_symmetry.space_group_name_H-M   'P 1'
#
loop_
_entity.id
_entity.type
_entity.pdbx_description
1 polymer ?
#
loop_
_entity_poly.entity_id
_entity_poly.type
_entity_poly.pdbx_seq_one_letter_code
_entity_poly.pdbx_strand_id
1 'polypeptide(L)'
;MTCHPQQSHFITVRELGNSTLYPDRQTVESITNVLADDFAQRILDSCRDVLYGDGEQHSLDSYCGRPYDKCTKESLLDYLGLENPASPFPIYFNLTNNVCQNNYYNQSTFQCNEPVHTQYENQPMCGHSDCPKAPPTPFPPDVPGKYSNISIRTTKLIVVPDNQTFVTHFYLSPPAPFSEIVVGPALDLNFLTRVLDLQMNILNLEAHLSTNNASVRLTDICLKPNNTSCAVFSVLQYFQNSRDNLNKSVGDDFFSYGDYIMHIAQCSAKVPSSNDTLLNLSCFSDFGGIIHPSVILSNYASPKNTMKAKELVITIIIEDSNEPEDIQKGKLFFNFSKFNFHFNDPAEAWEEVFINYMRNFTATQDSLRAASRWNELANFTVYYSNEHFIKNELNSMIWSEDQSNME
;
A
#
# COMPACT_ATOMS: atom_id res chain seq x y z
N MET A 1 6.35 -11.13 -31.77
CA MET A 1 7.75 -10.89 -32.19
C MET A 1 8.60 -12.16 -32.16
N THR A 2 8.75 -12.83 -31.01
CA THR A 2 9.78 -13.87 -30.77
C THR A 2 9.64 -15.16 -31.58
N CYS A 3 8.42 -15.71 -31.71
CA CYS A 3 8.22 -17.06 -32.25
C CYS A 3 7.34 -17.10 -33.51
N HIS A 4 7.14 -15.95 -34.17
CA HIS A 4 6.28 -15.90 -35.35
C HIS A 4 6.92 -16.68 -36.51
N PRO A 5 6.20 -17.56 -37.22
CA PRO A 5 6.79 -18.40 -38.27
C PRO A 5 7.36 -17.60 -39.45
N GLN A 6 6.88 -16.37 -39.64
CA GLN A 6 7.34 -15.43 -40.67
C GLN A 6 8.13 -14.24 -40.06
N GLN A 7 8.87 -14.47 -38.98
CA GLN A 7 9.59 -13.42 -38.25
C GLN A 7 10.50 -12.57 -39.15
N SER A 8 11.16 -13.19 -40.14
CA SER A 8 12.05 -12.51 -41.08
C SER A 8 11.37 -11.50 -42.01
N HIS A 9 10.04 -11.48 -42.08
CA HIS A 9 9.31 -10.50 -42.90
C HIS A 9 9.29 -9.11 -42.27
N PHE A 10 9.30 -9.01 -40.94
CA PHE A 10 9.10 -7.75 -40.23
C PHE A 10 10.19 -7.45 -39.20
N ILE A 11 11.16 -8.36 -39.01
CA ILE A 11 12.34 -8.14 -38.18
C ILE A 11 13.60 -8.22 -39.03
N THR A 12 14.49 -7.25 -38.82
CA THR A 12 15.85 -7.24 -39.38
C THR A 12 16.87 -7.19 -38.26
N VAL A 13 17.88 -8.06 -38.29
CA VAL A 13 19.01 -7.98 -37.36
C VAL A 13 19.84 -6.75 -37.69
N ARG A 14 20.13 -5.93 -36.68
CA ARG A 14 20.90 -4.69 -36.84
C ARG A 14 22.35 -4.91 -36.44
N GLU A 15 22.58 -5.57 -35.31
CA GLU A 15 23.93 -5.86 -34.81
C GLU A 15 24.07 -7.33 -34.40
N LEU A 16 25.24 -7.88 -34.70
CA LEU A 16 25.63 -9.25 -34.40
C LEU A 16 26.87 -9.23 -33.51
N GLY A 17 26.86 -10.08 -32.50
CA GLY A 17 28.01 -10.36 -31.64
C GLY A 17 28.53 -11.77 -31.83
N ASN A 18 29.64 -12.09 -31.17
CA ASN A 18 30.18 -13.45 -31.13
C ASN A 18 29.76 -14.11 -29.82
N SER A 19 29.24 -15.34 -29.90
CA SER A 19 28.86 -16.08 -28.70
C SER A 19 30.10 -16.58 -27.95
N THR A 20 30.18 -16.24 -26.67
CA THR A 20 31.22 -16.75 -25.75
C THR A 20 30.96 -18.19 -25.31
N LEU A 21 29.70 -18.64 -25.40
CA LEU A 21 29.27 -20.00 -25.03
C LEU A 21 29.35 -20.98 -26.21
N TYR A 22 29.15 -20.48 -27.44
CA TYR A 22 29.13 -21.28 -28.65
C TYR A 22 29.99 -20.61 -29.74
N PRO A 23 31.29 -20.91 -29.82
CA PRO A 23 32.24 -20.19 -30.69
C PRO A 23 31.85 -20.13 -32.18
N ASP A 24 31.09 -21.11 -32.67
CA ASP A 24 30.62 -21.19 -34.06
C ASP A 24 29.28 -20.45 -34.30
N ARG A 25 28.77 -19.71 -33.31
CA ARG A 25 27.48 -19.01 -33.39
C ARG A 25 27.62 -17.52 -33.09
N GLN A 26 26.75 -16.75 -33.73
CA GLN A 26 26.61 -15.32 -33.48
C GLN A 26 25.46 -15.06 -32.51
N THR A 27 25.61 -14.06 -31.67
CA THR A 27 24.55 -13.49 -30.85
C THR A 27 23.87 -12.36 -31.63
N VAL A 28 22.58 -12.16 -31.39
CA VAL A 28 21.85 -10.99 -31.89
C VAL A 28 21.93 -9.93 -30.81
N GLU A 29 22.60 -8.81 -31.10
CA GLU A 29 22.82 -7.74 -30.12
C GLU A 29 21.78 -6.62 -30.25
N SER A 30 21.23 -6.40 -31.44
CA SER A 30 20.08 -5.51 -31.62
C SER A 30 19.28 -5.86 -32.87
N ILE A 31 17.99 -5.52 -32.86
CA ILE A 31 17.08 -5.75 -33.98
C ILE A 31 16.27 -4.50 -34.30
N THR A 32 15.81 -4.42 -35.55
CA THR A 32 14.75 -3.51 -35.97
C THR A 32 13.47 -4.31 -36.23
N ASN A 33 12.36 -3.89 -35.64
CA ASN A 33 11.04 -4.48 -35.83
C ASN A 33 10.10 -3.45 -36.47
N VAL A 34 9.57 -3.76 -37.64
CA VAL A 34 8.67 -2.86 -38.38
C VAL A 34 7.23 -3.25 -38.06
N LEU A 35 6.46 -2.30 -37.52
CA LEU A 35 5.05 -2.48 -37.16
C LEU A 35 4.17 -1.57 -38.02
N ALA A 36 2.94 -1.98 -38.27
CA ALA A 36 1.94 -1.06 -38.81
C ALA A 36 1.62 0.03 -37.78
N ASP A 37 1.50 1.28 -38.23
CA ASP A 37 1.22 2.43 -37.37
C ASP A 37 -0.12 2.29 -36.63
N ASP A 38 -1.14 1.81 -37.33
CA ASP A 38 -2.48 1.54 -36.79
C ASP A 38 -2.46 0.40 -35.77
N PHE A 39 -1.61 -0.61 -35.98
CA PHE A 39 -1.43 -1.71 -35.04
C PHE A 39 -0.83 -1.22 -33.71
N ALA A 40 0.18 -0.36 -33.76
CA ALA A 40 0.78 0.23 -32.56
C ALA A 40 -0.22 1.12 -31.79
N GLN A 41 -1.04 1.88 -32.52
CA GLN A 41 -2.10 2.67 -31.88
C GLN A 41 -3.13 1.78 -31.18
N ARG A 42 -3.58 0.69 -31.81
CA ARG A 42 -4.53 -0.25 -31.20
C ARG A 42 -4.00 -0.88 -29.92
N ILE A 43 -2.69 -1.19 -29.84
CA ILE A 43 -2.06 -1.69 -28.62
C ILE A 43 -2.11 -0.64 -27.50
N LEU A 44 -1.77 0.62 -27.81
CA LEU A 44 -1.85 1.69 -26.81
C LEU A 44 -3.29 1.89 -26.35
N ASP A 45 -4.24 1.90 -27.27
CA ASP A 45 -5.66 2.16 -26.98
C ASP A 45 -6.29 1.05 -26.14
N SER A 46 -5.91 -0.22 -26.35
CA SER A 46 -6.43 -1.34 -25.54
C SER A 46 -5.97 -1.29 -24.08
N CYS A 47 -4.84 -0.64 -23.81
CA CYS A 47 -4.23 -0.57 -22.48
C CYS A 47 -4.29 0.84 -21.87
N ARG A 48 -4.91 1.80 -22.57
CA ARG A 48 -4.87 3.23 -22.22
C ARG A 48 -5.34 3.45 -20.78
N ASP A 49 -6.53 2.98 -20.49
CA ASP A 49 -7.24 3.35 -19.26
C ASP A 49 -7.11 2.31 -18.15
N VAL A 50 -6.25 1.30 -18.34
CA VAL A 50 -6.03 0.24 -17.34
C VAL A 50 -5.44 0.85 -16.08
N LEU A 51 -6.14 0.66 -14.96
CA LEU A 51 -5.73 1.16 -13.67
C LEU A 51 -4.76 0.20 -12.99
N TYR A 52 -3.98 0.72 -12.06
CA TYR A 52 -3.09 -0.04 -11.21
C TYR A 52 -3.26 0.39 -9.75
N GLY A 53 -3.11 -0.55 -8.82
CA GLY A 53 -3.24 -0.29 -7.39
C GLY A 53 -4.69 -0.11 -6.95
N ASP A 54 -4.97 1.00 -6.27
CA ASP A 54 -6.27 1.33 -5.66
C ASP A 54 -7.25 2.04 -6.61
N GLY A 55 -6.89 2.21 -7.89
CA GLY A 55 -7.77 2.76 -8.92
C GLY A 55 -7.61 4.25 -9.21
N GLU A 56 -6.64 4.94 -8.60
CA GLU A 56 -6.36 6.36 -8.91
C GLU A 56 -5.26 6.55 -9.98
N GLN A 57 -4.71 5.46 -10.51
CA GLN A 57 -3.43 5.45 -11.20
C GLN A 57 -3.47 4.58 -12.45
N HIS A 58 -2.94 5.07 -13.58
CA HIS A 58 -2.87 4.31 -14.82
C HIS A 58 -1.57 3.49 -14.93
N SER A 59 -1.69 2.27 -15.44
CA SER A 59 -0.55 1.37 -15.68
C SER A 59 0.50 2.00 -16.61
N LEU A 60 0.08 2.77 -17.61
CA LEU A 60 0.97 3.39 -18.59
C LEU A 60 1.98 4.39 -17.99
N ASP A 61 1.71 4.94 -16.81
CA ASP A 61 2.69 5.79 -16.11
C ASP A 61 4.00 5.05 -15.81
N SER A 62 3.97 3.72 -15.75
CA SER A 62 5.14 2.86 -15.51
C SER A 62 5.69 2.18 -16.76
N TYR A 63 4.90 2.09 -17.82
CA TYR A 63 5.25 1.36 -19.05
C TYR A 63 5.58 2.26 -20.24
N CYS A 64 5.54 3.59 -20.07
CA CYS A 64 5.71 4.52 -21.19
C CYS A 64 6.92 5.46 -21.07
N GLY A 65 7.67 5.38 -19.96
CA GLY A 65 8.80 6.29 -19.67
C GLY A 65 8.39 7.75 -19.49
N ARG A 66 7.10 8.07 -19.59
CA ARG A 66 6.49 9.40 -19.55
C ARG A 66 5.14 9.30 -18.82
N PRO A 67 4.62 10.41 -18.26
CA PRO A 67 3.30 10.44 -17.65
C PRO A 67 2.18 9.97 -18.61
N TYR A 68 1.15 9.32 -18.07
CA TYR A 68 0.02 8.73 -18.80
C TYR A 68 -0.61 9.69 -19.82
N ASP A 69 -0.82 10.95 -19.45
CA ASP A 69 -1.42 11.98 -20.30
C ASP A 69 -0.56 12.31 -21.53
N LYS A 70 0.75 12.07 -21.44
CA LYS A 70 1.75 12.31 -22.50
C LYS A 70 2.20 11.03 -23.20
N CYS A 71 1.68 9.87 -22.81
CA CYS A 71 2.05 8.61 -23.42
C CYS A 71 1.49 8.50 -24.86
N THR A 72 2.38 8.34 -25.82
CA THR A 72 2.07 8.04 -27.23
C THR A 72 2.52 6.62 -27.59
N LYS A 73 2.13 6.14 -28.77
CA LYS A 73 2.51 4.79 -29.23
C LYS A 73 4.01 4.69 -29.45
N GLU A 74 4.64 5.78 -29.89
CA GLU A 74 6.09 5.89 -30.07
C GLU A 74 6.80 5.82 -28.71
N SER A 75 6.39 6.63 -27.74
CA SER A 75 7.04 6.60 -26.41
C SER A 75 6.85 5.26 -25.70
N LEU A 76 5.70 4.61 -25.87
CA LEU A 76 5.47 3.26 -25.36
C LEU A 76 6.44 2.25 -25.99
N LEU A 77 6.59 2.27 -27.31
CA LEU A 77 7.49 1.35 -28.03
C LEU A 77 8.96 1.64 -27.72
N ASP A 78 9.35 2.91 -27.64
CA ASP A 78 10.69 3.33 -27.23
C ASP A 78 11.00 2.85 -25.82
N TYR A 79 10.05 2.97 -24.89
CA TYR A 79 10.22 2.43 -23.55
C TYR A 79 10.41 0.92 -23.57
N LEU A 80 9.51 0.18 -24.22
CA LEU A 80 9.59 -1.28 -24.28
C LEU A 80 10.87 -1.80 -24.96
N GLY A 81 11.39 -1.07 -25.94
CA GLY A 81 12.54 -1.51 -26.74
C GLY A 81 13.90 -0.99 -26.29
N LEU A 82 13.95 0.24 -25.76
CA LEU A 82 15.19 0.99 -25.56
C LEU A 82 15.33 1.61 -24.15
N GLU A 83 14.28 2.21 -23.60
CA GLU A 83 14.39 2.93 -22.31
C GLU A 83 14.17 2.02 -21.08
N ASN A 84 13.51 0.88 -21.24
CA ASN A 84 13.25 -0.06 -20.15
C ASN A 84 14.50 -0.91 -19.83
N PRO A 85 15.07 -0.81 -18.62
CA PRO A 85 16.26 -1.57 -18.24
C PRO A 85 16.04 -3.09 -18.15
N ALA A 86 14.78 -3.54 -18.14
CA ALA A 86 14.44 -4.96 -18.20
C ALA A 86 14.47 -5.54 -19.63
N SER A 87 14.64 -4.70 -20.66
CA SER A 87 14.81 -5.19 -22.03
C SER A 87 16.16 -5.91 -22.16
N PRO A 88 16.19 -7.18 -22.62
CA PRO A 88 17.41 -7.98 -22.65
C PRO A 88 18.43 -7.48 -23.69
N PHE A 89 17.96 -6.79 -24.73
CA PHE A 89 18.79 -6.16 -25.75
C PHE A 89 17.96 -5.07 -26.49
N PRO A 90 18.60 -4.08 -27.12
CA PRO A 90 17.89 -3.01 -27.82
C PRO A 90 17.01 -3.50 -28.97
N ILE A 91 15.74 -3.09 -28.95
CA ILE A 91 14.76 -3.34 -30.01
C ILE A 91 14.29 -1.99 -30.57
N TYR A 92 14.59 -1.74 -31.83
CA TYR A 92 14.16 -0.52 -32.52
C TYR A 92 12.84 -0.76 -33.23
N PHE A 93 11.78 -0.07 -32.81
CA PHE A 93 10.48 -0.17 -33.45
C PHE A 93 10.31 0.92 -34.52
N ASN A 94 10.01 0.53 -35.76
CA ASN A 94 9.69 1.44 -36.85
C ASN A 94 8.22 1.31 -37.22
N LEU A 95 7.49 2.42 -37.26
CA LEU A 95 6.09 2.44 -37.69
C LEU A 95 5.98 2.73 -39.18
N THR A 96 5.07 2.03 -39.87
CA THR A 96 4.78 2.26 -41.29
C THR A 96 3.28 2.29 -41.56
N ASN A 97 2.89 3.16 -42.49
CA ASN A 97 1.56 3.22 -43.09
C ASN A 97 1.54 2.64 -44.51
N ASN A 98 2.69 2.16 -44.99
CA ASN A 98 2.84 1.75 -46.38
C ASN A 98 2.32 0.33 -46.60
N VAL A 99 1.03 0.23 -46.92
CA VAL A 99 0.33 -1.04 -47.24
C VAL A 99 0.91 -1.73 -48.48
N CYS A 100 1.73 -1.05 -49.29
CA CYS A 100 2.38 -1.64 -50.46
C CYS A 100 3.66 -2.42 -50.12
N GLN A 101 4.22 -2.25 -48.92
CA GLN A 101 5.39 -2.99 -48.48
C GLN A 101 4.96 -4.13 -47.54
N ASN A 102 5.03 -5.39 -47.96
CA ASN A 102 4.63 -6.54 -47.12
C ASN A 102 5.65 -6.91 -46.02
N ASN A 103 6.45 -5.96 -45.54
CA ASN A 103 7.55 -6.17 -44.61
C ASN A 103 7.32 -5.56 -43.21
N TYR A 104 6.08 -5.57 -42.75
CA TYR A 104 5.70 -5.09 -41.42
C TYR A 104 4.77 -6.07 -40.72
N TYR A 105 4.76 -5.99 -39.39
CA TYR A 105 3.87 -6.78 -38.56
C TYR A 105 2.55 -6.04 -38.37
N ASN A 106 1.45 -6.72 -38.67
CA ASN A 106 0.09 -6.26 -38.39
C ASN A 106 -0.76 -7.48 -38.06
N GLN A 107 -1.30 -7.54 -36.84
CA GLN A 107 -2.27 -8.55 -36.44
C GLN A 107 -3.52 -7.88 -35.88
N SER A 108 -4.59 -8.68 -35.81
CA SER A 108 -5.78 -8.32 -35.06
C SER A 108 -5.44 -8.13 -33.58
N THR A 109 -6.00 -7.09 -32.98
CA THR A 109 -5.91 -6.78 -31.55
C THR A 109 -7.30 -6.86 -30.96
N PHE A 110 -7.41 -7.17 -29.68
CA PHE A 110 -8.67 -7.08 -28.96
C PHE A 110 -8.82 -5.70 -28.32
N GLN A 111 -9.99 -5.09 -28.44
CA GLN A 111 -10.36 -3.89 -27.70
C GLN A 111 -10.69 -4.24 -26.24
N CYS A 112 -10.58 -3.27 -25.34
CA CYS A 112 -10.83 -3.52 -23.92
C CYS A 112 -12.31 -3.86 -23.61
N ASN A 113 -13.25 -3.45 -24.48
CA ASN A 113 -14.69 -3.68 -24.31
C ASN A 113 -15.20 -4.91 -25.06
N GLU A 114 -14.33 -5.79 -25.54
CA GLU A 114 -14.70 -7.05 -26.16
C GLU A 114 -14.03 -8.25 -25.47
N PRO A 115 -14.69 -9.42 -25.42
CA PRO A 115 -14.09 -10.62 -24.85
C PRO A 115 -13.00 -11.18 -25.76
N VAL A 116 -11.98 -11.80 -25.15
CA VAL A 116 -10.94 -12.52 -25.89
C VAL A 116 -11.35 -13.97 -26.01
N HIS A 117 -11.65 -14.41 -27.23
CA HIS A 117 -11.95 -15.80 -27.53
C HIS A 117 -10.98 -16.32 -28.60
N THR A 118 -9.97 -17.06 -28.17
CA THR A 118 -9.00 -17.73 -29.03
C THR A 118 -8.93 -19.22 -28.70
N GLN A 119 -8.19 -19.98 -29.50
CA GLN A 119 -7.92 -21.39 -29.20
C GLN A 119 -7.11 -21.61 -27.91
N TYR A 120 -6.49 -20.56 -27.36
CA TYR A 120 -5.64 -20.61 -26.17
C TYR A 120 -6.26 -19.92 -24.94
N GLU A 121 -7.13 -18.94 -25.16
CA GLU A 121 -7.66 -18.08 -24.11
C GLU A 121 -9.16 -17.84 -24.31
N ASN A 122 -9.88 -17.82 -23.20
CA ASN A 122 -11.29 -17.47 -23.15
C ASN A 122 -11.50 -16.53 -21.96
N GLN A 123 -11.33 -15.23 -22.19
CA GLN A 123 -11.40 -14.19 -21.15
C GLN A 123 -12.62 -13.28 -21.39
N PRO A 124 -13.32 -12.86 -20.31
CA PRO A 124 -14.34 -11.82 -20.42
C PRO A 124 -13.70 -10.47 -20.83
N MET A 125 -14.54 -9.53 -21.28
CA MET A 125 -14.11 -8.15 -21.51
C MET A 125 -13.61 -7.48 -20.21
N CYS A 126 -12.84 -6.41 -20.33
CA CYS A 126 -12.34 -5.65 -19.19
C CYS A 126 -13.47 -5.01 -18.38
N GLY A 127 -13.23 -4.81 -17.08
CA GLY A 127 -14.13 -4.04 -16.22
C GLY A 127 -14.17 -2.57 -16.62
N HIS A 128 -15.27 -1.88 -16.28
CA HIS A 128 -15.44 -0.45 -16.60
C HIS A 128 -14.37 0.46 -15.96
N SER A 129 -13.81 0.05 -14.82
CA SER A 129 -12.69 0.72 -14.16
C SER A 129 -11.44 0.77 -15.06
N ASP A 130 -11.14 -0.32 -15.75
CA ASP A 130 -9.94 -0.46 -16.60
C ASP A 130 -10.21 -0.13 -18.06
N CYS A 131 -11.48 0.02 -18.43
CA CYS A 131 -11.95 0.31 -19.77
C CYS A 131 -13.26 1.12 -19.70
N PRO A 132 -13.21 2.46 -19.75
CA PRO A 132 -14.40 3.30 -19.76
C PRO A 132 -15.36 3.01 -20.93
N LYS A 133 -14.86 2.38 -22.01
CA LYS A 133 -15.65 1.93 -23.16
C LYS A 133 -16.42 0.64 -22.89
N ALA A 134 -16.04 -0.15 -21.89
CA ALA A 134 -16.78 -1.32 -21.48
C ALA A 134 -18.08 -0.87 -20.81
N PRO A 135 -19.20 -1.58 -20.99
CA PRO A 135 -20.42 -1.26 -20.27
C PRO A 135 -20.14 -1.36 -18.76
N PRO A 136 -20.61 -0.39 -17.93
CA PRO A 136 -20.60 -0.59 -16.49
C PRO A 136 -21.29 -1.92 -16.23
N THR A 137 -20.65 -2.79 -15.45
CA THR A 137 -21.36 -3.94 -14.93
C THR A 137 -22.61 -3.39 -14.26
N PRO A 138 -23.82 -3.88 -14.61
CA PRO A 138 -24.99 -3.51 -13.82
C PRO A 138 -24.60 -3.82 -12.39
N PHE A 139 -24.66 -2.80 -11.51
CA PHE A 139 -24.49 -3.03 -10.07
C PHE A 139 -25.25 -4.31 -9.78
N PRO A 140 -24.61 -5.36 -9.23
CA PRO A 140 -25.38 -6.52 -8.82
C PRO A 140 -26.55 -5.95 -8.01
N PRO A 141 -27.82 -6.20 -8.40
CA PRO A 141 -28.95 -5.66 -7.64
C PRO A 141 -28.67 -6.08 -6.22
N ASP A 142 -28.54 -5.11 -5.27
CA ASP A 142 -28.10 -5.33 -3.89
C ASP A 142 -28.55 -6.72 -3.49
N VAL A 143 -27.66 -7.71 -3.62
CA VAL A 143 -28.02 -9.06 -3.26
C VAL A 143 -27.85 -8.97 -1.76
N PRO A 144 -28.92 -8.97 -0.95
CA PRO A 144 -28.71 -9.11 0.48
C PRO A 144 -28.27 -10.56 0.66
N GLY A 145 -26.98 -10.79 0.53
CA GLY A 145 -26.48 -12.14 0.39
C GLY A 145 -24.98 -12.23 0.14
N LYS A 146 -24.32 -12.81 1.15
CA LYS A 146 -23.16 -13.72 1.02
C LYS A 146 -21.76 -13.17 1.35
N TYR A 147 -21.66 -11.99 1.95
CA TYR A 147 -20.68 -11.76 3.00
C TYR A 147 -21.41 -11.91 4.32
N SER A 148 -21.53 -13.16 4.77
CA SER A 148 -22.00 -13.46 6.12
C SER A 148 -21.07 -12.77 7.12
N ASN A 149 -21.60 -11.78 7.84
CA ASN A 149 -21.19 -11.40 9.19
C ASN A 149 -19.67 -11.45 9.44
N ILE A 150 -18.89 -10.54 8.85
CA ILE A 150 -17.64 -10.09 9.48
C ILE A 150 -17.91 -8.66 9.91
N SER A 151 -18.23 -8.49 11.19
CA SER A 151 -18.24 -7.18 11.81
C SER A 151 -16.79 -6.90 12.20
N ILE A 152 -16.31 -5.70 11.92
CA ILE A 152 -14.92 -5.30 12.09
C ILE A 152 -14.89 -4.08 12.99
N ARG A 153 -13.99 -4.11 13.98
CA ARG A 153 -13.73 -3.00 14.87
C ARG A 153 -12.39 -2.36 14.54
N THR A 154 -12.29 -1.06 14.79
CA THR A 154 -11.04 -0.33 14.56
C THR A 154 -10.54 0.40 15.79
N THR A 155 -9.26 0.18 16.10
CA THR A 155 -8.51 1.01 17.04
C THR A 155 -7.54 1.88 16.23
N LYS A 156 -7.57 3.20 16.48
CA LYS A 156 -6.79 4.18 15.71
C LYS A 156 -5.92 5.03 16.62
N LEU A 157 -4.72 5.34 16.14
CA LEU A 157 -3.81 6.31 16.74
C LEU A 157 -3.37 7.32 15.67
N ILE A 158 -3.32 8.59 16.05
CA ILE A 158 -2.68 9.67 15.29
C ILE A 158 -1.49 10.14 16.13
N VAL A 159 -0.29 10.02 15.59
CA VAL A 159 0.94 10.35 16.30
C VAL A 159 1.62 11.53 15.61
N VAL A 160 1.88 12.57 16.40
CA VAL A 160 2.36 13.87 15.90
C VAL A 160 3.69 14.20 16.60
N PRO A 161 4.81 14.33 15.88
CA PRO A 161 6.07 14.76 16.46
C PRO A 161 5.95 16.22 16.95
N ASP A 162 6.50 16.53 18.13
CA ASP A 162 6.43 17.90 18.66
C ASP A 162 7.34 18.84 17.85
N ASN A 163 8.46 18.31 17.33
CA ASN A 163 9.29 19.01 16.37
C ASN A 163 8.68 18.93 14.97
N GLN A 164 8.23 20.07 14.44
CA GLN A 164 7.56 20.17 13.14
C GLN A 164 8.49 20.64 12.00
N THR A 165 9.82 20.58 12.20
CA THR A 165 10.79 20.96 11.17
C THR A 165 10.91 19.92 10.06
N PHE A 166 10.91 20.38 8.81
CA PHE A 166 11.25 19.54 7.66
C PHE A 166 12.76 19.32 7.62
N VAL A 167 13.18 18.12 7.20
CA VAL A 167 14.58 17.75 7.07
C VAL A 167 14.89 17.50 5.60
N THR A 168 16.05 17.97 5.14
CA THR A 168 16.55 17.63 3.80
C THR A 168 17.39 16.37 3.91
N HIS A 169 16.97 15.33 3.21
CA HIS A 169 17.64 14.05 3.17
C HIS A 169 18.39 13.92 1.85
N PHE A 170 19.69 13.61 1.92
CA PHE A 170 20.58 13.55 0.76
C PHE A 170 20.87 12.09 0.41
N TYR A 171 20.78 11.75 -0.86
CA TYR A 171 21.03 10.39 -1.36
C TYR A 171 21.68 10.41 -2.74
N LEU A 172 22.27 9.27 -3.11
CA LEU A 172 22.95 9.08 -4.39
C LEU A 172 22.00 8.38 -5.38
N SER A 173 21.71 9.04 -6.51
CA SER A 173 20.86 8.49 -7.57
C SER A 173 21.56 8.62 -8.92
N PRO A 174 22.26 7.57 -9.39
CA PRO A 174 22.94 7.61 -10.68
C PRO A 174 21.96 7.97 -11.81
N PRO A 175 22.31 8.86 -12.75
CA PRO A 175 23.63 9.43 -13.03
C PRO A 175 23.97 10.74 -12.27
N ALA A 176 23.08 11.24 -11.40
CA ALA A 176 23.34 12.46 -10.64
C ALA A 176 24.18 12.15 -9.38
N PRO A 177 25.26 12.92 -9.13
CA PRO A 177 26.12 12.65 -7.98
C PRO A 177 25.48 13.01 -6.65
N PHE A 178 24.43 13.84 -6.59
CA PHE A 178 23.70 14.17 -5.36
C PHE A 178 22.25 14.53 -5.68
N SER A 179 21.32 13.85 -5.02
CA SER A 179 19.89 14.18 -5.04
C SER A 179 19.44 14.50 -3.62
N GLU A 180 18.44 15.37 -3.49
CA GLU A 180 17.85 15.73 -2.20
C GLU A 180 16.33 15.51 -2.21
N ILE A 181 15.81 15.05 -1.08
CA ILE A 181 14.38 14.96 -0.82
C ILE A 181 14.07 15.66 0.51
N VAL A 182 13.10 16.57 0.48
CA VAL A 182 12.60 17.24 1.68
C VAL A 182 11.52 16.38 2.30
N VAL A 183 11.81 15.85 3.49
CA VAL A 183 10.90 14.96 4.23
C VAL A 183 10.24 15.69 5.39
N GLY A 184 8.99 15.31 5.66
CA GLY A 184 8.21 15.83 6.76
C GLY A 184 8.66 15.28 8.12
N PRO A 185 8.31 15.97 9.22
CA PRO A 185 8.77 15.62 10.56
C PRO A 185 8.29 14.23 11.02
N ALA A 186 7.20 13.71 10.45
CA ALA A 186 6.70 12.37 10.76
C ALA A 186 7.63 11.24 10.29
N LEU A 187 8.61 11.54 9.43
CA LEU A 187 9.59 10.60 8.91
C LEU A 187 10.97 10.77 9.55
N ASP A 188 11.09 11.51 10.66
CA ASP A 188 12.31 11.52 11.45
C ASP A 188 12.62 10.13 12.03
N LEU A 189 13.87 9.68 11.92
CA LEU A 189 14.26 8.33 12.32
C LEU A 189 14.08 8.07 13.83
N ASN A 190 14.40 9.06 14.68
CA ASN A 190 14.25 8.94 16.13
C ASN A 190 12.78 8.92 16.53
N PHE A 191 11.94 9.68 15.82
CA PHE A 191 10.50 9.65 15.98
C PHE A 191 9.93 8.29 15.56
N LEU A 192 10.19 7.81 14.34
CA LEU A 192 9.74 6.49 13.86
C LEU A 192 10.18 5.35 14.79
N THR A 193 11.42 5.43 15.29
CA THR A 193 11.98 4.57 16.31
C THR A 193 11.10 4.45 17.56
N ARG A 194 10.65 5.58 18.11
CA ARG A 194 9.84 5.61 19.34
C ARG A 194 8.41 5.18 19.08
N VAL A 195 7.87 5.53 17.91
CA VAL A 195 6.56 5.09 17.48
C VAL A 195 6.53 3.57 17.29
N LEU A 196 7.62 2.98 16.79
CA LEU A 196 7.76 1.53 16.71
C LEU A 196 7.71 0.88 18.10
N ASP A 197 8.43 1.43 19.07
CA ASP A 197 8.40 0.91 20.44
C ASP A 197 6.98 1.00 21.03
N LEU A 198 6.28 2.13 20.86
CA LEU A 198 4.88 2.30 21.27
C LEU A 198 3.97 1.27 20.59
N GLN A 199 4.06 1.13 19.27
CA GLN A 199 3.26 0.19 18.50
C GLN A 199 3.49 -1.25 19.00
N MET A 200 4.74 -1.68 19.14
CA MET A 200 5.06 -3.02 19.61
C MET A 200 4.58 -3.27 21.05
N ASN A 201 4.61 -2.26 21.92
CA ASN A 201 4.03 -2.38 23.26
C ASN A 201 2.51 -2.56 23.22
N ILE A 202 1.81 -1.82 22.35
CA ILE A 202 0.36 -1.97 22.15
C ILE A 202 0.02 -3.36 21.61
N LEU A 203 0.74 -3.84 20.59
CA LEU A 203 0.48 -5.16 19.98
C LEU A 203 0.70 -6.32 20.97
N ASN A 204 1.51 -6.11 22.00
CA ASN A 204 1.79 -7.09 23.06
C ASN A 204 0.89 -6.96 24.29
N LEU A 205 -0.11 -6.07 24.29
CA LEU A 205 -1.06 -5.95 25.40
C LEU A 205 -1.86 -7.25 25.59
N GLU A 206 -2.09 -7.58 26.85
CA GLU A 206 -2.83 -8.75 27.30
C GLU A 206 -3.96 -8.28 28.24
N ALA A 207 -5.19 -8.69 27.95
CA ALA A 207 -6.36 -8.36 28.75
C ALA A 207 -6.90 -9.60 29.46
N HIS A 208 -7.41 -9.43 30.67
CA HIS A 208 -7.99 -10.52 31.45
C HIS A 208 -9.52 -10.48 31.36
N LEU A 209 -10.13 -11.60 30.98
CA LEU A 209 -11.57 -11.75 30.91
C LEU A 209 -12.15 -11.96 32.32
N SER A 210 -13.22 -11.21 32.63
CA SER A 210 -13.90 -11.26 33.93
C SER A 210 -14.64 -12.58 34.22
N THR A 211 -14.86 -13.43 33.21
CA THR A 211 -15.69 -14.65 33.34
C THR A 211 -14.91 -15.90 33.76
N ASN A 212 -13.60 -15.96 33.49
CA ASN A 212 -12.81 -17.19 33.70
C ASN A 212 -11.32 -16.94 34.01
N ASN A 213 -10.89 -15.70 34.27
CA ASN A 213 -9.47 -15.33 34.38
C ASN A 213 -8.60 -15.74 33.17
N ALA A 214 -9.21 -16.08 32.03
CA ALA A 214 -8.46 -16.29 30.81
C ALA A 214 -7.92 -14.95 30.31
N SER A 215 -6.73 -14.97 29.72
CA SER A 215 -6.19 -13.80 29.06
C SER A 215 -6.43 -13.87 27.55
N VAL A 216 -6.63 -12.69 26.96
CA VAL A 216 -6.77 -12.49 25.53
C VAL A 216 -5.70 -11.50 25.06
N ARG A 217 -5.02 -11.85 23.98
CA ARG A 217 -4.05 -10.99 23.29
C ARG A 217 -4.66 -10.47 22.00
N LEU A 218 -4.07 -9.40 21.46
CA LEU A 218 -4.47 -8.89 20.15
C LEU A 218 -4.41 -9.98 19.06
N THR A 219 -3.40 -10.85 19.11
CA THR A 219 -3.25 -11.97 18.18
C THR A 219 -4.41 -12.95 18.21
N ASP A 220 -5.24 -12.97 19.24
CA ASP A 220 -6.37 -13.89 19.35
C ASP A 220 -7.63 -13.31 18.70
N ILE A 221 -7.72 -11.98 18.59
CA ILE A 221 -8.93 -11.25 18.18
C ILE A 221 -8.77 -10.40 16.91
N CYS A 222 -7.54 -10.17 16.46
CA CYS A 222 -7.28 -9.33 15.29
C CYS A 222 -7.57 -10.06 13.97
N LEU A 223 -7.93 -9.27 12.94
CA LEU A 223 -8.07 -9.75 11.56
C LEU A 223 -6.71 -10.21 11.02
N LYS A 224 -6.64 -11.41 10.44
CA LYS A 224 -5.41 -11.98 9.86
C LYS A 224 -5.60 -12.39 8.40
N PRO A 225 -5.31 -11.50 7.43
CA PRO A 225 -5.43 -11.81 6.01
C PRO A 225 -4.58 -13.03 5.57
N ASN A 226 -3.42 -13.24 6.20
CA ASN A 226 -2.52 -14.36 5.93
C ASN A 226 -2.54 -15.46 7.00
N ASN A 227 -3.54 -15.46 7.89
CA ASN A 227 -3.68 -16.36 9.04
C ASN A 227 -2.57 -16.30 10.12
N THR A 228 -1.58 -15.41 10.01
CA THR A 228 -0.45 -15.37 10.95
C THR A 228 -0.32 -14.03 11.68
N SER A 229 -0.37 -12.92 10.94
CA SER A 229 -0.10 -11.59 11.46
C SER A 229 -1.35 -10.71 11.42
N CYS A 230 -1.51 -9.85 12.43
CA CYS A 230 -2.63 -8.93 12.54
C CYS A 230 -2.58 -7.85 11.44
N ALA A 231 -3.74 -7.48 10.91
CA ALA A 231 -3.90 -6.36 10.00
C ALA A 231 -3.70 -5.01 10.75
N VAL A 232 -2.45 -4.59 10.86
CA VAL A 232 -2.03 -3.31 11.43
C VAL A 232 -1.54 -2.41 10.31
N PHE A 233 -2.20 -1.29 10.08
CA PHE A 233 -1.84 -0.30 9.06
C PHE A 233 -0.98 0.78 9.71
N SER A 234 0.30 0.82 9.36
CA SER A 234 1.29 1.78 9.86
C SER A 234 2.44 1.90 8.86
N VAL A 235 3.14 3.04 8.81
CA VAL A 235 4.36 3.18 7.98
C VAL A 235 5.46 2.19 8.38
N LEU A 236 5.43 1.74 9.64
CA LEU A 236 6.37 0.77 10.18
C LEU A 236 6.21 -0.64 9.57
N GLN A 237 5.09 -0.89 8.92
CA GLN A 237 4.87 -2.14 8.18
C GLN A 237 5.65 -2.22 6.88
N TYR A 238 6.11 -1.11 6.31
CA TYR A 238 7.11 -1.16 5.24
C TYR A 238 8.40 -1.85 5.70
N PHE A 239 8.63 -1.92 7.02
CA PHE A 239 9.74 -2.62 7.65
C PHE A 239 9.30 -3.88 8.38
N GLN A 240 8.06 -4.36 8.15
CA GLN A 240 7.48 -5.54 8.80
C GLN A 240 7.58 -5.47 10.33
N ASN A 241 7.42 -4.27 10.89
CA ASN A 241 7.55 -4.00 12.33
C ASN A 241 8.94 -4.38 12.91
N SER A 242 9.98 -4.49 12.07
CA SER A 242 11.33 -4.86 12.47
C SER A 242 12.21 -3.64 12.69
N ARG A 243 12.79 -3.58 13.89
CA ARG A 243 13.79 -2.59 14.27
C ARG A 243 15.04 -2.66 13.39
N ASP A 244 15.46 -3.87 13.04
CA ASP A 244 16.65 -4.11 12.24
C ASP A 244 16.42 -3.66 10.79
N ASN A 245 15.23 -3.89 10.24
CA ASN A 245 14.87 -3.41 8.91
C ASN A 245 14.80 -1.88 8.87
N LEU A 246 14.24 -1.24 9.90
CA LEU A 246 14.18 0.23 9.99
C LEU A 246 15.57 0.88 10.06
N ASN A 247 16.53 0.24 10.76
CA ASN A 247 17.89 0.74 10.89
C ASN A 247 18.82 0.28 9.77
N LYS A 248 18.31 -0.49 8.80
CA LYS A 248 19.12 -1.00 7.68
C LYS A 248 19.50 0.16 6.77
N SER A 249 20.79 0.22 6.44
CA SER A 249 21.33 1.13 5.44
C SER A 249 22.42 0.45 4.64
N VAL A 250 22.63 0.92 3.41
CA VAL A 250 23.72 0.53 2.53
C VAL A 250 24.48 1.80 2.19
N GLY A 251 25.78 1.80 2.43
CA GLY A 251 26.61 2.99 2.38
C GLY A 251 28.11 2.65 2.38
N ASP A 252 28.94 3.67 2.21
CA ASP A 252 30.34 3.65 2.60
C ASP A 252 30.60 4.59 3.78
N ASP A 253 31.86 4.79 4.15
CA ASP A 253 32.25 5.64 5.29
C ASP A 253 31.82 7.11 5.14
N PHE A 254 31.45 7.55 3.94
CA PHE A 254 31.14 8.94 3.62
C PHE A 254 29.69 9.15 3.20
N PHE A 255 29.04 8.16 2.56
CA PHE A 255 27.72 8.32 1.96
C PHE A 255 26.78 7.13 2.21
N SER A 256 25.51 7.43 2.44
CA SER A 256 24.41 6.46 2.38
C SER A 256 23.90 6.35 0.94
N TYR A 257 23.97 5.15 0.37
CA TYR A 257 23.41 4.81 -0.95
C TYR A 257 21.93 4.46 -0.87
N GLY A 258 21.50 3.91 0.27
CA GLY A 258 20.11 3.57 0.53
C GLY A 258 19.87 3.41 2.02
N ASP A 259 18.74 3.90 2.48
CA ASP A 259 18.31 3.80 3.87
C ASP A 259 16.78 3.82 3.98
N TYR A 260 16.29 3.98 5.19
CA TYR A 260 14.87 3.98 5.51
C TYR A 260 14.06 5.03 4.74
N ILE A 261 14.60 6.22 4.43
CA ILE A 261 13.87 7.25 3.66
C ILE A 261 13.70 6.79 2.22
N MET A 262 14.74 6.20 1.62
CA MET A 262 14.66 5.65 0.27
C MET A 262 13.69 4.47 0.22
N HIS A 263 13.71 3.58 1.21
CA HIS A 263 12.75 2.48 1.30
C HIS A 263 11.31 2.98 1.41
N ILE A 264 11.04 3.95 2.29
CA ILE A 264 9.70 4.55 2.42
C ILE A 264 9.28 5.22 1.10
N ALA A 265 10.18 5.94 0.44
CA ALA A 265 9.89 6.58 -0.84
C ALA A 265 9.57 5.56 -1.95
N GLN A 266 10.29 4.44 -2.01
CA GLN A 266 10.04 3.36 -2.98
C GLN A 266 8.75 2.59 -2.66
N CYS A 267 8.47 2.26 -1.39
CA CYS A 267 7.24 1.58 -1.00
C CYS A 267 6.00 2.49 -1.05
N SER A 268 6.20 3.81 -0.95
CA SER A 268 5.16 4.82 -1.19
C SER A 268 5.02 5.19 -2.67
N ALA A 269 5.84 4.63 -3.56
CA ALA A 269 5.78 4.91 -4.98
C ALA A 269 4.54 4.25 -5.61
N LYS A 270 4.16 4.82 -6.75
CA LYS A 270 3.08 4.40 -7.67
C LYS A 270 3.00 2.89 -7.93
N VAL A 271 4.16 2.22 -8.01
CA VAL A 271 4.28 0.77 -8.15
C VAL A 271 5.33 0.30 -7.14
N PRO A 272 4.94 -0.08 -5.92
CA PRO A 272 5.90 -0.67 -5.00
C PRO A 272 6.34 -2.01 -5.60
N SER A 273 7.64 -2.14 -5.87
CA SER A 273 8.22 -3.44 -6.20
C SER A 273 8.02 -4.40 -5.03
N SER A 274 8.07 -5.71 -5.30
CA SER A 274 7.98 -6.71 -4.22
C SER A 274 9.06 -6.46 -3.16
N ASN A 275 10.30 -6.23 -3.62
CA ASN A 275 11.40 -5.73 -2.79
C ASN A 275 11.93 -4.41 -3.33
N ASP A 276 12.37 -3.53 -2.44
CA ASP A 276 13.09 -2.31 -2.82
C ASP A 276 14.43 -2.66 -3.49
N THR A 277 14.91 -1.73 -4.32
CA THR A 277 16.07 -1.97 -5.16
C THR A 277 17.40 -1.80 -4.43
N LEU A 278 17.40 -1.04 -3.32
CA LEU A 278 18.62 -0.63 -2.63
C LEU A 278 18.88 -1.49 -1.38
N LEU A 279 17.88 -1.68 -0.52
CA LEU A 279 18.03 -2.45 0.71
C LEU A 279 17.66 -3.93 0.54
N ASN A 280 17.05 -4.31 -0.59
CA ASN A 280 16.41 -5.60 -0.82
C ASN A 280 15.44 -5.99 0.32
N LEU A 281 14.63 -5.03 0.76
CA LEU A 281 13.56 -5.18 1.75
C LEU A 281 12.20 -5.23 1.06
N SER A 282 11.30 -6.06 1.56
CA SER A 282 9.93 -6.14 1.02
C SER A 282 9.14 -4.86 1.33
N CYS A 283 8.29 -4.44 0.40
CA CYS A 283 7.28 -3.39 0.66
C CYS A 283 5.96 -3.96 1.23
N PHE A 284 5.81 -5.28 1.27
CA PHE A 284 4.65 -5.94 1.87
C PHE A 284 4.71 -5.86 3.40
N SER A 285 3.57 -5.63 4.03
CA SER A 285 3.42 -5.77 5.48
C SER A 285 3.67 -7.22 5.94
N ASP A 286 3.86 -7.41 7.24
CA ASP A 286 3.94 -8.76 7.83
C ASP A 286 2.68 -9.61 7.61
N PHE A 287 1.51 -8.97 7.47
CA PHE A 287 0.25 -9.61 7.11
C PHE A 287 0.09 -9.86 5.60
N GLY A 288 1.10 -9.54 4.79
CA GLY A 288 1.17 -9.85 3.36
C GLY A 288 0.39 -8.89 2.45
N GLY A 289 -0.01 -7.72 2.96
CA GLY A 289 -0.69 -6.69 2.18
C GLY A 289 0.23 -5.53 1.79
N ILE A 290 -0.18 -4.77 0.79
CA ILE A 290 0.44 -3.48 0.45
C ILE A 290 -0.37 -2.38 1.13
N ILE A 291 0.33 -1.43 1.76
CA ILE A 291 -0.31 -0.31 2.46
C ILE A 291 -0.05 0.96 1.66
N HIS A 292 -1.12 1.59 1.18
CA HIS A 292 -1.02 2.86 0.48
C HIS A 292 -0.64 3.99 1.46
N PRO A 293 0.27 4.91 1.12
CA PRO A 293 0.73 5.94 2.05
C PRO A 293 -0.39 6.87 2.56
N SER A 294 -1.48 7.05 1.82
CA SER A 294 -2.61 7.91 2.25
C SER A 294 -3.36 7.42 3.48
N VAL A 295 -3.26 6.12 3.83
CA VAL A 295 -3.93 5.55 5.01
C VAL A 295 -3.06 5.49 6.27
N ILE A 296 -1.77 5.85 6.14
CA ILE A 296 -0.77 5.78 7.22
C ILE A 296 0.01 7.08 7.44
N LEU A 297 -0.05 8.01 6.48
CA LEU A 297 0.58 9.33 6.53
C LEU A 297 -0.51 10.40 6.38
N SER A 298 -0.39 11.48 7.15
CA SER A 298 -1.37 12.59 7.17
C SER A 298 -0.70 13.96 7.23
N ASN A 299 -1.52 14.99 7.02
CA ASN A 299 -1.17 16.41 7.13
C ASN A 299 -0.01 16.82 6.19
N TYR A 300 -0.25 16.59 4.90
CA TYR A 300 0.59 17.05 3.79
C TYR A 300 -0.25 17.86 2.80
N ALA A 301 0.38 18.78 2.06
CA ALA A 301 -0.34 19.74 1.21
C ALA A 301 -1.00 19.13 -0.05
N SER A 302 -0.55 17.97 -0.51
CA SER A 302 -1.08 17.30 -1.70
C SER A 302 -0.88 15.79 -1.62
N PRO A 303 -1.86 14.96 -2.06
CA PRO A 303 -1.72 13.49 -2.15
C PRO A 303 -0.48 13.02 -2.91
N LYS A 304 0.06 13.85 -3.81
CA LYS A 304 1.28 13.55 -4.58
C LYS A 304 2.57 13.68 -3.77
N ASN A 305 2.51 14.21 -2.54
CA ASN A 305 3.68 14.54 -1.71
C ASN A 305 3.58 13.95 -0.30
N THR A 306 3.27 12.65 -0.19
CA THR A 306 3.14 11.95 1.10
C THR A 306 4.43 11.98 1.94
N MET A 307 5.60 12.08 1.30
CA MET A 307 6.89 12.25 1.97
C MET A 307 6.99 13.53 2.82
N LYS A 308 6.07 14.49 2.65
CA LYS A 308 5.98 15.73 3.46
C LYS A 308 5.01 15.62 4.64
N ALA A 309 4.62 14.40 5.01
CA ALA A 309 3.69 14.16 6.12
C ALA A 309 4.17 14.72 7.45
N LYS A 310 3.23 15.28 8.20
CA LYS A 310 3.47 15.81 9.55
C LYS A 310 2.95 14.91 10.66
N GLU A 311 2.17 13.90 10.30
CA GLU A 311 1.47 13.02 11.23
C GLU A 311 1.50 11.58 10.71
N LEU A 312 1.60 10.62 11.63
CA LEU A 312 1.42 9.20 11.35
C LEU A 312 0.04 8.75 11.80
N VAL A 313 -0.57 7.86 11.02
CA VAL A 313 -1.82 7.18 11.35
C VAL A 313 -1.53 5.70 11.51
N ILE A 314 -1.90 5.14 12.67
CA ILE A 314 -1.83 3.71 12.95
C ILE A 314 -3.26 3.21 13.11
N THR A 315 -3.66 2.20 12.34
CA THR A 315 -4.99 1.56 12.46
C THR A 315 -4.82 0.06 12.70
N ILE A 316 -5.40 -0.44 13.78
CA ILE A 316 -5.45 -1.85 14.13
C ILE A 316 -6.86 -2.35 13.84
N ILE A 317 -6.98 -3.41 13.03
CA ILE A 317 -8.27 -4.03 12.72
C ILE A 317 -8.50 -5.23 13.62
N ILE A 318 -9.62 -5.21 14.33
CA ILE A 318 -10.07 -6.27 15.23
C ILE A 318 -11.30 -6.93 14.61
N GLU A 319 -11.34 -8.26 14.61
CA GLU A 319 -12.55 -8.99 14.21
C GLU A 319 -13.55 -8.91 15.36
N ASP A 320 -14.78 -8.53 15.03
CA ASP A 320 -15.88 -8.62 15.99
C ASP A 320 -16.31 -10.08 16.10
N SER A 321 -16.54 -10.56 17.32
CA SER A 321 -16.99 -11.92 17.55
C SER A 321 -18.44 -12.05 17.08
N ASN A 322 -18.65 -12.43 15.82
CA ASN A 322 -19.96 -12.83 15.32
C ASN A 322 -20.25 -14.27 15.76
N GLU A 323 -20.73 -14.44 16.99
CA GLU A 323 -21.52 -15.61 17.38
C GLU A 323 -23.00 -15.29 17.06
N PRO A 324 -23.62 -15.94 16.04
CA PRO A 324 -25.05 -15.78 15.76
C PRO A 324 -25.94 -16.20 16.94
N GLU A 325 -25.42 -17.00 17.88
CA GLU A 325 -26.15 -17.43 19.07
C GLU A 325 -26.34 -16.30 20.09
N ASP A 326 -25.40 -15.36 20.21
CA ASP A 326 -25.49 -14.27 21.18
C ASP A 326 -26.40 -13.14 20.70
N ILE A 327 -26.60 -12.98 19.39
CA ILE A 327 -27.61 -12.07 18.82
C ILE A 327 -29.03 -12.63 19.03
N GLN A 328 -29.21 -13.97 19.08
CA GLN A 328 -30.52 -14.56 19.42
C GLN A 328 -30.80 -14.59 20.92
N LYS A 329 -29.78 -14.66 21.78
CA LYS A 329 -29.91 -14.45 23.23
C LYS A 329 -30.01 -12.97 23.60
N GLY A 330 -29.58 -12.07 22.71
CA GLY A 330 -29.79 -10.62 22.74
C GLY A 330 -31.19 -10.15 22.32
N LYS A 331 -32.20 -11.02 22.31
CA LYS A 331 -33.59 -10.57 22.34
C LYS A 331 -33.92 -10.03 23.73
N LEU A 332 -33.88 -8.70 23.86
CA LEU A 332 -34.66 -7.90 24.80
C LEU A 332 -34.87 -8.54 26.19
N PHE A 333 -33.87 -8.40 27.06
CA PHE A 333 -34.14 -8.20 28.48
C PHE A 333 -33.69 -6.78 28.86
N PHE A 334 -34.51 -5.79 28.53
CA PHE A 334 -34.48 -4.52 29.23
C PHE A 334 -35.03 -4.75 30.64
N ASN A 335 -34.15 -4.91 31.61
CA ASN A 335 -34.52 -4.82 33.02
C ASN A 335 -33.63 -3.77 33.68
N PHE A 336 -34.20 -2.60 33.95
CA PHE A 336 -33.55 -1.35 34.37
C PHE A 336 -32.95 -1.36 35.78
N SER A 337 -32.64 -2.53 36.35
CA SER A 337 -32.17 -2.62 37.73
C SER A 337 -31.13 -3.74 37.89
N LYS A 338 -29.90 -3.49 37.41
CA LYS A 338 -28.61 -4.02 37.86
C LYS A 338 -27.60 -3.91 36.71
N PHE A 339 -26.89 -2.79 36.65
CA PHE A 339 -25.68 -2.65 35.83
C PHE A 339 -24.54 -3.43 36.51
N ASN A 340 -24.40 -4.71 36.17
CA ASN A 340 -23.12 -5.40 36.24
C ASN A 340 -22.66 -5.58 34.79
N PHE A 341 -21.64 -4.84 34.36
CA PHE A 341 -20.94 -5.09 33.10
C PHE A 341 -20.28 -6.47 33.22
N HIS A 342 -20.86 -7.48 32.59
CA HIS A 342 -20.18 -8.75 32.35
C HIS A 342 -19.47 -8.61 31.00
N PHE A 343 -18.15 -8.37 31.02
CA PHE A 343 -17.34 -8.41 29.79
C PHE A 343 -17.26 -9.86 29.32
N ASN A 344 -18.11 -10.19 28.35
CA ASN A 344 -18.10 -11.48 27.65
C ASN A 344 -17.47 -11.36 26.25
N ASP A 345 -17.18 -10.15 25.78
CA ASP A 345 -16.55 -9.87 24.48
C ASP A 345 -15.04 -9.67 24.66
N PRO A 346 -14.19 -10.57 24.12
CA PRO A 346 -12.74 -10.46 24.22
C PRO A 346 -12.16 -9.24 23.49
N ALA A 347 -12.82 -8.74 22.44
CA ALA A 347 -12.39 -7.53 21.74
C ALA A 347 -12.58 -6.29 22.63
N GLU A 348 -13.73 -6.19 23.31
CA GLU A 348 -14.03 -5.10 24.24
C GLU A 348 -13.06 -5.07 25.43
N ALA A 349 -12.75 -6.25 26.00
CA ALA A 349 -11.78 -6.35 27.10
C ALA A 349 -10.38 -5.87 26.69
N TRP A 350 -9.92 -6.23 25.49
CA TRP A 350 -8.63 -5.74 24.98
C TRP A 350 -8.65 -4.24 24.69
N GLU A 351 -9.75 -3.74 24.11
CA GLU A 351 -9.98 -2.32 23.84
C GLU A 351 -9.93 -1.46 25.13
N GLU A 352 -10.48 -1.95 26.25
CA GLU A 352 -10.39 -1.27 27.54
C GLU A 352 -8.94 -1.19 28.06
N VAL A 353 -8.19 -2.30 27.98
CA VAL A 353 -6.78 -2.33 28.37
C VAL A 353 -5.95 -1.39 27.50
N PHE A 354 -6.23 -1.32 26.20
CA PHE A 354 -5.62 -0.36 25.28
C PHE A 354 -5.87 1.09 25.72
N ILE A 355 -7.12 1.48 26.02
CA ILE A 355 -7.44 2.84 26.46
C ILE A 355 -6.72 3.19 27.77
N ASN A 356 -6.68 2.26 28.73
CA ASN A 356 -5.98 2.47 30.00
C ASN A 356 -4.47 2.60 29.82
N TYR A 357 -3.88 1.77 28.97
CA TYR A 357 -2.47 1.89 28.59
C TYR A 357 -2.18 3.27 27.99
N MET A 358 -3.00 3.72 27.04
CA MET A 358 -2.81 5.01 26.37
C MET A 358 -3.00 6.20 27.32
N ARG A 359 -3.95 6.15 28.26
CA ARG A 359 -4.12 7.16 29.31
C ARG A 359 -2.89 7.27 30.21
N ASN A 360 -2.33 6.13 30.62
CA ASN A 360 -1.12 6.12 31.45
C ASN A 360 0.11 6.61 30.67
N PHE A 361 0.21 6.21 29.40
CA PHE A 361 1.25 6.67 28.49
C PHE A 361 1.24 8.20 28.37
N THR A 362 0.10 8.82 28.04
CA THR A 362 -0.01 10.28 27.89
C THR A 362 0.19 11.02 29.21
N ALA A 363 -0.31 10.51 30.34
CA ALA A 363 -0.04 11.09 31.66
C ALA A 363 1.45 11.06 32.03
N THR A 364 2.16 9.99 31.64
CA THR A 364 3.61 9.88 31.81
C THR A 364 4.33 10.91 30.94
N GLN A 365 3.89 11.10 29.69
CA GLN A 365 4.42 12.15 28.82
C GLN A 365 4.26 13.52 29.47
N ASP A 366 3.06 13.88 29.93
CA ASP A 366 2.80 15.18 30.57
C ASP A 366 3.68 15.42 31.80
N SER A 367 3.88 14.38 32.61
CA SER A 367 4.78 14.44 33.77
C SER A 367 6.25 14.69 33.37
N LEU A 368 6.73 14.03 32.30
CA LEU A 368 8.08 14.23 31.76
C LEU A 368 8.24 15.63 31.15
N ARG A 369 7.22 16.14 30.46
CA ARG A 369 7.18 17.50 29.91
C ARG A 369 7.27 18.55 31.01
N ALA A 370 6.49 18.39 32.08
CA ALA A 370 6.54 19.25 33.25
C ALA A 370 7.93 19.26 33.93
N ALA A 371 8.64 18.13 33.89
CA ALA A 371 10.01 17.99 34.39
C ALA A 371 11.10 18.43 33.38
N SER A 372 10.73 18.98 32.22
CA SER A 372 11.66 19.33 31.12
C SER A 372 12.49 18.16 30.56
N ARG A 373 11.99 16.91 30.67
CA ARG A 373 12.65 15.67 30.21
C ARG A 373 12.12 15.23 28.83
N TRP A 374 12.10 16.16 27.88
CA TRP A 374 11.50 15.97 26.55
C TRP A 374 12.13 14.84 25.74
N ASN A 375 13.44 14.63 25.87
CA ASN A 375 14.21 13.66 25.08
C ASN A 375 13.93 12.19 25.44
N GLU A 376 13.09 11.89 26.43
CA GLU A 376 12.90 10.52 26.91
C GLU A 376 11.72 9.79 26.30
N LEU A 377 10.49 10.31 26.43
CA LEU A 377 9.28 9.69 25.87
C LEU A 377 8.24 10.75 25.50
N ALA A 378 8.61 12.04 25.60
CA ALA A 378 7.71 13.18 25.67
C ALA A 378 7.88 14.15 24.48
N ASN A 379 8.54 13.70 23.41
CA ASN A 379 8.86 14.48 22.21
C ASN A 379 7.84 14.31 21.07
N PHE A 380 6.69 13.69 21.34
CA PHE A 380 5.57 13.57 20.43
C PHE A 380 4.26 13.45 21.19
N THR A 381 3.17 13.78 20.50
CA THR A 381 1.81 13.77 21.02
C THR A 381 1.00 12.67 20.34
N VAL A 382 0.16 11.96 21.10
CA VAL A 382 -0.66 10.85 20.60
C VAL A 382 -2.14 11.16 20.83
N TYR A 383 -2.94 11.03 19.77
CA TYR A 383 -4.39 10.96 19.84
C TYR A 383 -4.82 9.53 19.56
N TYR A 384 -5.80 9.02 20.26
CA TYR A 384 -6.23 7.63 20.12
C TYR A 384 -7.74 7.49 20.31
N SER A 385 -8.30 6.48 19.67
CA SER A 385 -9.71 6.14 19.75
C SER A 385 -9.90 4.65 19.44
N ASN A 386 -10.92 4.04 20.02
CA ASN A 386 -11.45 2.77 19.55
C ASN A 386 -12.98 2.86 19.50
N GLU A 387 -13.60 1.87 18.89
CA GLU A 387 -15.03 1.86 18.64
C GLU A 387 -15.85 1.81 19.94
N HIS A 388 -15.37 1.06 20.94
CA HIS A 388 -16.01 0.99 22.25
C HIS A 388 -15.95 2.32 23.04
N PHE A 389 -14.84 3.06 22.96
CA PHE A 389 -14.69 4.36 23.64
C PHE A 389 -15.76 5.37 23.22
N ILE A 390 -16.08 5.45 21.92
CA ILE A 390 -17.12 6.36 21.41
C ILE A 390 -18.48 6.02 22.03
N LYS A 391 -18.82 4.74 22.12
CA LYS A 391 -20.07 4.27 22.74
C LYS A 391 -20.15 4.66 24.22
N ASN A 392 -19.05 4.52 24.96
CA ASN A 392 -19.02 4.87 26.40
C ASN A 392 -19.10 6.37 26.66
N GLU A 393 -18.42 7.20 25.86
CA GLU A 393 -18.51 8.66 25.98
C GLU A 393 -19.90 9.18 25.60
N LEU A 394 -20.54 8.63 24.56
CA LEU A 394 -21.92 8.97 24.24
C LEU A 394 -22.87 8.64 25.39
N ASN A 395 -22.70 7.47 26.00
CA ASN A 395 -23.50 7.08 27.16
C ASN A 395 -23.26 8.02 28.35
N SER A 396 -22.01 8.36 28.68
CA SER A 396 -21.68 9.25 29.81
C SER A 396 -22.30 10.64 29.66
N MET A 397 -22.36 11.16 28.43
CA MET A 397 -23.01 12.44 28.11
C MET A 397 -24.52 12.39 28.35
N ILE A 398 -25.21 11.32 27.94
CA ILE A 398 -26.65 11.12 28.18
C ILE A 398 -26.95 11.10 29.68
N TRP A 399 -26.12 10.43 30.48
CA TRP A 399 -26.28 10.42 31.95
C TRP A 399 -26.07 11.80 32.60
N SER A 400 -25.18 12.63 32.05
CA SER A 400 -24.96 13.99 32.56
C SER A 400 -26.14 14.93 32.28
N GLU A 401 -26.80 14.77 31.12
CA GLU A 401 -28.02 15.51 30.80
C GLU A 401 -29.19 15.08 31.68
N ASP A 402 -29.37 13.78 31.93
CA ASP A 402 -30.42 13.26 32.80
C ASP A 402 -30.24 13.72 34.26
N GLN A 403 -29.01 13.83 34.77
CA GLN A 403 -28.77 14.40 36.10
C GLN A 403 -29.05 15.91 36.16
N SER A 404 -28.75 16.65 35.09
CA SER A 404 -29.06 18.09 35.01
C SER A 404 -30.56 18.41 34.89
N ASN A 405 -31.37 17.44 34.47
CA ASN A 405 -32.84 17.54 34.39
C ASN A 405 -33.55 16.97 35.63
N MET A 406 -32.80 16.47 36.63
CA MET A 406 -33.32 15.95 37.91
C MET A 406 -33.01 16.86 39.11
N GLU A 407 -32.38 18.02 38.89
CA GLU A 407 -32.31 19.16 39.83
C GLU A 407 -33.26 20.28 39.38
#